data_AF-A0A7S2RI77-F1
#
_entry.id   AF-A0A7S2RI77-F1
#
_cell.length_a   1.000
_cell.length_b   1.000
_cell.length_c   1.000
_cell.angle_alpha   90.00
_cell.angle_beta   90.00
_cell.angle_gamma   90.00
#
_symmetry.space_group_name_H-M   'P 1'
#
loop_
_entity.id
_entity.type
_entity.pdbx_description
1 polymer ?
#
loop_
_entity_poly.entity_id
_entity_poly.type
_entity_poly.pdbx_seq_one_letter_code
_entity_poly.pdbx_strand_id
1 'polypeptide(L)'
;QAAAGGGPLRLFDIQSKKKLREQPMAAPLEFWSFVKGGDPAQSVLTLATPAALFLWDVSLAAAATPPAKVCPRLPRSEVRECELSPGGSRVLLISMYIEDAERQE
;
A
#
# COMPACT_ATOMS: atom_id res chain seq x y z
N GLN A 1 -10.50 3.67 -12.29
CA GLN A 1 -11.58 4.22 -11.44
C GLN A 1 -10.89 4.94 -10.28
N ALA A 2 -10.82 6.27 -10.30
CA ALA A 2 -10.12 7.04 -9.27
C ALA A 2 -11.03 7.21 -8.04
N ALA A 3 -10.57 6.79 -6.86
CA ALA A 3 -11.30 6.97 -5.62
C ALA A 3 -11.21 8.44 -5.18
N ALA A 4 -12.27 9.21 -5.44
CA ALA A 4 -12.48 10.51 -4.83
C ALA A 4 -12.84 10.33 -3.35
N GLY A 5 -12.07 10.95 -2.45
CA GLY A 5 -12.41 11.13 -1.04
C GLY A 5 -11.45 10.47 -0.06
N GLY A 6 -10.75 11.30 0.73
CA GLY A 6 -10.06 10.85 1.93
C GLY A 6 -11.07 10.29 2.93
N GLY A 7 -11.04 8.97 3.13
CA GLY A 7 -11.88 8.24 4.07
C GLY A 7 -11.08 7.11 4.71
N PRO A 8 -11.56 6.51 5.82
CA PRO A 8 -10.82 5.46 6.48
C PRO A 8 -10.76 4.20 5.60
N LEU A 9 -9.58 3.59 5.52
CA LEU A 9 -9.40 2.28 4.91
C LEU A 9 -9.97 1.23 5.87
N ARG A 10 -10.85 0.37 5.37
CA ARG A 10 -11.55 -0.65 6.17
C ARG A 10 -11.30 -2.03 5.59
N LEU A 11 -10.96 -2.98 6.46
CA LEU A 11 -10.81 -4.38 6.12
C LEU A 11 -11.98 -5.15 6.69
N PHE A 12 -12.59 -5.97 5.84
CA PHE A 12 -13.73 -6.80 6.19
C PHE A 12 -13.38 -8.26 5.93
N ASP A 13 -13.82 -9.12 6.82
CA ASP A 13 -13.91 -10.53 6.54
C ASP A 13 -15.15 -10.77 5.67
N ILE A 14 -14.95 -11.32 4.47
CA ILE A 14 -16.03 -11.49 3.49
C ILE A 14 -17.07 -12.51 3.98
N GLN A 15 -16.62 -13.57 4.67
CA GLN A 15 -17.50 -14.65 5.10
C GLN A 15 -18.44 -14.20 6.23
N SER A 16 -17.89 -13.62 7.29
CA SER A 16 -18.64 -13.14 8.45
C SER A 16 -19.22 -11.74 8.26
N LYS A 17 -18.82 -11.02 7.20
CA LYS A 17 -19.16 -9.62 6.92
C LYS A 17 -18.77 -8.66 8.05
N LYS A 18 -17.86 -9.07 8.94
CA LYS A 18 -17.41 -8.26 10.07
C LYS A 18 -16.24 -7.38 9.65
N LYS A 19 -16.23 -6.15 10.18
CA LYS A 19 -15.07 -5.26 10.08
C LYS A 19 -13.96 -5.83 10.95
N LEU A 20 -12.82 -6.12 10.33
CA LEU A 20 -11.61 -6.61 10.98
C LEU A 20 -10.75 -5.45 11.47
N ARG A 21 -10.51 -4.47 10.60
CA ARG A 21 -9.66 -3.31 10.88
C ARG A 21 -10.19 -2.05 10.22
N GLU A 22 -9.84 -0.92 10.79
CA GLU A 22 -10.11 0.40 10.24
C GLU A 22 -8.89 1.29 10.49
N GLN A 23 -8.49 2.04 9.48
CA GLN A 23 -7.36 2.96 9.55
C GLN A 23 -7.75 4.31 8.94
N PRO A 24 -7.68 5.42 9.69
CA PRO A 24 -7.86 6.74 9.11
C PRO A 24 -6.73 7.05 8.12
N MET A 25 -7.09 7.60 6.96
CA MET A 25 -6.17 8.03 5.92
C MET A 25 -6.23 9.56 5.78
N ALA A 26 -5.09 10.22 5.91
CA ALA A 26 -4.99 11.68 5.78
C ALA A 26 -5.01 12.15 4.32
N ALA A 27 -4.79 11.24 3.37
CA ALA A 27 -4.77 11.50 1.94
C ALA A 27 -5.51 10.38 1.21
N PRO A 28 -6.07 10.64 0.02
CA PRO A 28 -6.70 9.59 -0.79
C PRO A 28 -5.68 8.51 -1.15
N LEU A 29 -6.16 7.27 -1.22
CA LEU A 29 -5.39 6.12 -1.66
C LEU A 29 -5.47 6.04 -3.19
N GLU A 30 -4.32 6.11 -3.86
CA GLU A 30 -4.24 6.03 -5.32
C GLU A 30 -4.02 4.59 -5.80
N PHE A 31 -3.27 3.81 -5.02
CA PHE A 31 -2.98 2.42 -5.32
C PHE A 31 -2.85 1.62 -4.03
N TRP A 32 -3.22 0.34 -4.10
CA TRP A 32 -2.94 -0.63 -3.05
C TRP A 32 -2.63 -1.99 -3.64
N SER A 33 -1.83 -2.75 -2.91
CA SER A 33 -1.56 -4.16 -3.22
C SER A 33 -1.57 -4.97 -1.93
N PHE A 34 -2.14 -6.16 -2.00
CA PHE A 34 -2.11 -7.13 -0.92
C PHE A 34 -1.01 -8.15 -1.20
N VAL A 35 -0.04 -8.23 -0.30
CA VAL A 35 1.01 -9.22 -0.38
C VAL A 35 0.85 -10.20 0.76
N LYS A 36 0.63 -11.46 0.39
CA LYS A 36 0.69 -12.59 1.31
C LYS A 36 2.15 -12.92 1.52
N GLY A 37 2.64 -12.78 2.76
CA GLY A 37 3.97 -13.22 3.12
C GLY A 37 4.12 -14.74 2.95
N GLY A 38 5.37 -15.20 2.87
CA GLY A 38 5.67 -16.64 2.83
C GLY A 38 5.20 -17.40 4.07
N ASP A 39 4.99 -16.70 5.19
CA ASP A 39 4.29 -17.21 6.38
C ASP A 39 2.80 -16.82 6.30
N PRO A 40 1.84 -17.76 6.42
CA PRO A 40 0.41 -17.46 6.47
C PRO A 40 0.00 -16.46 7.56
N ALA A 41 0.85 -16.26 8.59
CA ALA A 41 0.65 -15.27 9.63
C ALA A 41 1.15 -13.85 9.26
N GLN A 42 1.75 -13.63 8.09
CA GLN A 42 2.21 -12.31 7.64
C GLN A 42 1.43 -11.87 6.40
N SER A 43 0.51 -10.94 6.59
CA SER A 43 -0.26 -10.31 5.52
C SER A 43 -0.02 -8.82 5.56
N VAL A 44 0.47 -8.25 4.47
CA VAL A 44 0.83 -6.84 4.40
C VAL A 44 0.06 -6.19 3.25
N LEU A 45 -0.53 -5.03 3.53
CA LEU A 45 -1.01 -4.13 2.49
C LEU A 45 0.05 -3.08 2.20
N THR A 46 0.40 -2.94 0.94
CA THR A 46 1.12 -1.75 0.47
C THR A 46 0.10 -0.71 0.05
N LEU A 47 0.27 0.52 0.52
CA LEU A 47 -0.65 1.63 0.32
C LEU A 47 0.11 2.81 -0.29
N ALA A 48 -0.37 3.32 -1.42
CA ALA A 48 0.20 4.48 -2.09
C ALA A 48 -0.76 5.67 -2.02
N THR A 49 -0.23 6.80 -1.57
CA THR A 49 -0.94 8.09 -1.54
C THR A 49 -0.19 9.09 -2.43
N PRO A 50 -0.74 10.28 -2.74
CA PRO A 50 0.01 11.32 -3.45
C PRO A 50 1.36 11.68 -2.80
N ALA A 51 1.46 11.57 -1.47
CA ALA A 51 2.62 12.05 -0.71
C ALA A 51 3.64 10.97 -0.36
N ALA A 52 3.20 9.72 -0.18
CA ALA A 52 4.02 8.68 0.41
C ALA A 52 3.51 7.26 0.15
N LEU A 53 4.41 6.31 0.38
CA LEU A 53 4.15 4.89 0.41
C LEU A 53 4.18 4.38 1.85
N PHE A 54 3.24 3.50 2.16
CA PHE A 54 3.07 2.91 3.47
C PHE A 54 2.95 1.39 3.38
N LEU A 55 3.45 0.70 4.39
CA LEU A 55 3.21 -0.72 4.61
C LEU A 55 2.34 -0.88 5.84
N TRP A 56 1.22 -1.57 5.69
CA TRP A 56 0.31 -1.89 6.77
C TRP A 56 0.30 -3.38 7.03
N ASP A 57 0.79 -3.77 8.20
CA ASP A 57 0.64 -5.14 8.68
C ASP A 57 -0.82 -5.37 9.07
N VAL A 58 -1.47 -6.28 8.36
CA VAL A 58 -2.90 -6.61 8.51
C VAL A 58 -3.13 -8.03 8.98
N SER A 59 -2.07 -8.68 9.47
CA SER A 59 -2.16 -10.00 10.06
C SER A 59 -3.13 -10.02 11.22
N LEU A 60 -4.10 -10.95 11.20
CA LEU A 60 -5.11 -11.07 12.25
C LEU A 60 -4.51 -11.47 13.60
N ALA A 61 -3.36 -12.14 13.61
CA ALA A 61 -2.62 -12.50 14.81
C ALA A 61 -1.79 -11.34 15.39
N ALA A 62 -1.51 -10.30 14.60
CA ALA A 62 -0.73 -9.14 15.04
C ALA A 62 -1.63 -8.10 15.70
N ALA A 63 -1.07 -7.30 16.61
CA ALA A 63 -1.77 -6.13 17.14
C ALA A 63 -2.18 -5.18 16.01
N ALA A 64 -3.27 -4.43 16.21
CA ALA A 64 -3.67 -3.39 15.26
C ALA A 64 -2.63 -2.26 15.28
N THR A 65 -1.75 -2.24 14.28
CA THR A 65 -0.73 -1.21 14.09
C THR A 65 -1.16 -0.26 12.98
N PRO A 66 -0.79 1.04 13.05
CA PRO A 66 -1.00 1.95 11.94
C PRO A 66 -0.05 1.61 10.77
N PRO A 67 -0.38 2.00 9.52
CA PRO A 67 0.52 1.88 8.39
C PRO A 67 1.83 2.63 8.66
N ALA A 68 2.95 1.94 8.47
CA ALA A 68 4.27 2.53 8.59
C ALA A 68 4.67 3.19 7.27
N LYS A 69 5.01 4.47 7.31
CA LYS A 69 5.58 5.17 6.15
C LYS A 69 6.94 4.55 5.81
N VAL A 70 7.11 4.08 4.58
CA VAL A 70 8.37 3.49 4.12
C VAL A 70 9.20 4.46 3.30
N CYS A 71 8.56 5.27 2.44
CA CYS A 71 9.25 6.31 1.69
C CYS A 71 8.30 7.44 1.28
N PRO A 72 8.83 8.67 1.05
CA PRO A 72 8.09 9.69 0.32
C PRO A 72 7.88 9.26 -1.13
N ARG A 73 6.80 9.73 -1.76
CA ARG A 73 6.56 9.47 -3.17
C ARG A 73 7.44 10.37 -4.03
N LEU A 74 8.00 9.82 -5.10
CA LEU A 74 8.78 10.60 -6.06
C LEU A 74 7.83 11.34 -7.02
N PRO A 75 8.18 12.55 -7.47
CA PRO A 75 7.40 13.26 -8.47
C PRO A 75 7.20 12.35 -9.70
N ARG A 76 5.95 12.22 -10.17
CA ARG A 76 5.55 11.42 -11.35
C ARG A 76 5.75 9.90 -11.24
N SER A 77 6.02 9.34 -10.06
CA SER A 77 6.06 7.88 -9.91
C SER A 77 4.65 7.29 -9.88
N GLU A 78 4.39 6.32 -10.75
CA GLU A 78 3.23 5.44 -10.67
C GLU A 78 3.61 4.18 -9.89
N VAL A 79 2.72 3.66 -9.03
CA VAL A 79 2.93 2.36 -8.40
C VAL A 79 2.03 1.38 -9.12
N ARG A 80 2.63 0.36 -9.74
CA ARG A 80 1.90 -0.66 -10.49
C ARG A 80 1.88 -2.01 -9.79
N GLU A 81 2.95 -2.31 -9.05
CA GLU A 81 3.14 -3.60 -8.41
C GLU A 81 3.85 -3.41 -7.06
N CYS A 82 3.66 -4.36 -6.15
CA CYS A 82 4.36 -4.42 -4.88
C CYS A 82 4.56 -5.89 -4.54
N GLU A 83 5.79 -6.28 -4.21
CA GLU A 83 6.11 -7.65 -3.81
C GLU A 83 6.74 -7.67 -2.42
N LEU A 84 6.86 -8.87 -1.84
CA LEU A 84 7.64 -9.12 -0.65
C LEU A 84 8.69 -10.16 -1.02
N SER A 85 9.95 -9.89 -0.71
CA SER A 85 10.99 -10.84 -1.06
C SER A 85 10.87 -12.12 -0.21
N PRO A 86 11.25 -13.29 -0.77
CA PRO A 86 11.35 -14.52 0.00
C PRO A 86 12.39 -14.33 1.12
N GLY A 87 11.97 -14.47 2.38
CA GLY A 87 12.84 -14.25 3.55
C GLY A 87 12.47 -13.04 4.42
N GLY A 88 11.35 -12.38 4.13
CA GLY A 88 10.79 -11.33 5.01
C GLY A 88 11.41 -9.94 4.82
N SER A 89 12.39 -9.79 3.93
CA SER A 89 12.83 -8.46 3.49
C SER A 89 11.72 -7.85 2.62
N ARG A 90 11.18 -6.71 3.07
CA ARG A 90 10.04 -6.04 2.42
C ARG A 90 10.57 -5.23 1.23
N VAL A 91 10.59 -5.81 0.03
CA VAL A 91 11.13 -5.17 -1.18
C VAL A 91 9.99 -4.60 -2.02
N LEU A 92 9.81 -3.28 -1.96
CA LEU A 92 8.81 -2.60 -2.76
C LEU A 92 9.38 -2.25 -4.15
N LEU A 93 8.93 -2.97 -5.19
CA LEU A 93 9.25 -2.64 -6.58
C LEU A 93 8.31 -1.54 -7.08
N ILE A 94 8.82 -0.32 -7.27
CA ILE A 94 8.06 0.80 -7.82
C ILE A 94 8.48 0.97 -9.27
N SER A 95 7.61 0.63 -10.22
CA SER A 95 7.86 0.92 -11.64
C SER A 95 7.64 2.41 -11.90
N MET A 96 8.72 3.17 -12.00
CA MET A 96 8.66 4.60 -12.32
C MET A 96 8.66 4.81 -13.84
N TYR A 97 7.63 5.49 -14.35
CA TYR A 97 7.77 6.17 -15.64
C TYR A 97 8.47 7.50 -15.38
N ILE A 98 9.75 7.59 -15.76
CA ILE A 98 10.38 8.88 -16.01
C ILE A 98 9.91 9.26 -17.41
N GLU A 99 8.89 10.12 -17.52
CA GLU A 99 8.75 10.90 -18.74
C GLU A 99 10.02 11.74 -18.83
N ASP A 100 11.02 11.24 -19.54
CA ASP A 100 12.08 12.09 -20.05
C ASP A 100 11.35 13.17 -20.83
N ALA A 101 11.36 14.38 -20.27
CA ALA A 101 11.02 15.54 -21.04
C ALA A 101 12.16 15.69 -22.04
N GLU A 102 12.07 14.96 -23.15
CA GLU A 102 12.75 15.32 -24.39
C GLU A 102 12.26 16.72 -24.73
N ARG A 103 12.96 17.72 -24.19
CA ARG A 103 13.12 19.02 -24.82
C ARG A 103 13.78 18.71 -26.16
N GLN A 104 12.95 18.47 -27.18
CA GLN A 104 13.31 18.78 -28.55
C GLN A 104 13.56 20.30 -28.58
N GLU A 105 14.84 20.68 -28.63
CA GLU A 105 15.26 21.98 -29.17
C GLU A 105 15.12 22.00 -30.69
#